data_AF-A0A4Q5QF21-F1
#
_entry.id   AF-A0A4Q5QF21-F1
#
_cell.length_a   1.000
_cell.length_b   1.000
_cell.length_c   1.000
_cell.angle_alpha   90.00
_cell.angle_beta   90.00
_cell.angle_gamma   90.00
#
_symmetry.space_group_name_H-M   'P 1'
#
loop_
_entity.id
_entity.type
_entity.pdbx_description
1 polymer ?
#
loop_
_entity_poly.entity_id
_entity_poly.type
_entity_poly.pdbx_seq_one_letter_code
_entity_poly.pdbx_strand_id
1 'polypeptide(L)' 'MVTLIEIDGFKTFSKFQMEFAPLTIIAGTNASGKSNLFDAMQLLSRIVEVDLKTAFSSSVLFSSLKFEFISEKLNQG' A
#
# COMPACT_ATOMS: atom_id res chain seq x y z
N MET A 1 -14.85 -1.02 11.41
CA MET A 1 -14.50 -1.69 10.13
C MET A 1 -14.33 -0.60 9.09
N VAL A 2 -13.24 -0.60 8.33
CA VAL A 2 -13.07 0.34 7.21
C VAL A 2 -13.84 -0.24 6.02
N THR A 3 -14.72 0.56 5.42
CA THR A 3 -15.59 0.13 4.31
C THR A 3 -15.32 0.89 3.01
N LEU A 4 -14.63 2.03 3.08
CA LEU A 4 -14.33 2.89 1.94
C LEU A 4 -12.94 3.50 2.13
N ILE A 5 -12.19 3.62 1.04
CA ILE A 5 -10.98 4.43 0.97
C ILE A 5 -11.02 5.30 -0.28
N GLU A 6 -10.69 6.58 -0.08
CA GLU A 6 -10.52 7.58 -1.14
C GLU A 6 -9.11 8.13 -1.05
N ILE A 7 -8.41 8.17 -2.18
CA ILE A 7 -7.01 8.62 -2.26
C ILE A 7 -6.87 9.56 -3.45
N ASP A 8 -6.44 10.79 -3.17
CA ASP A 8 -6.10 11.76 -4.19
C ASP A 8 -4.75 12.42 -3.89
N GLY A 9 -3.88 12.52 -4.90
CA GLY A 9 -2.56 13.13 -4.78
C GLY A 9 -1.51 12.30 -4.03
N PHE A 10 -1.72 11.00 -3.82
CA PHE A 10 -0.74 10.11 -3.18
C PHE A 10 -0.13 9.11 -4.17
N LYS A 11 1.19 9.22 -4.36
CA LYS A 11 1.96 8.41 -5.32
C LYS A 11 1.31 8.44 -6.71
N THR A 12 0.90 7.29 -7.25
CA THR A 12 0.29 7.20 -8.58
C THR A 12 -1.23 7.37 -8.57
N PHE A 13 -1.87 7.54 -7.41
CA PHE A 13 -3.32 7.67 -7.34
C PHE A 13 -3.76 9.11 -7.64
N SER A 14 -4.70 9.22 -8.57
CA SER A 14 -5.49 10.44 -8.81
C SER A 14 -6.96 10.03 -8.76
N LYS A 15 -7.70 10.64 -7.82
CA LYS A 15 -9.13 10.36 -7.59
C LYS A 15 -9.46 8.86 -7.46
N PHE A 16 -8.63 8.11 -6.76
CA PHE A 16 -8.85 6.69 -6.52
C PHE A 16 -9.91 6.48 -5.45
N GLN A 17 -10.82 5.54 -5.68
CA GLN A 17 -11.85 5.13 -4.73
C GLN A 17 -11.99 3.62 -4.75
N MET A 18 -12.14 3.01 -3.57
CA MET A 18 -12.36 1.57 -3.43
C MET A 18 -13.23 1.29 -2.21
N GLU A 19 -14.24 0.44 -2.40
CA GLU A 19 -15.04 -0.11 -1.31
C GLU A 19 -14.42 -1.45 -0.83
N PHE A 20 -14.45 -1.67 0.48
CA PHE A 20 -14.01 -2.92 1.09
C PHE A 20 -15.21 -3.83 1.36
N ALA A 21 -15.12 -5.07 0.88
CA ALA A 21 -15.96 -6.17 1.34
C ALA A 21 -15.36 -6.78 2.62
N PRO A 22 -16.15 -7.57 3.41
CA PRO A 22 -15.64 -8.26 4.60
C PRO A 22 -14.35 -9.08 4.35
N LEU A 23 -14.18 -9.60 3.13
CA LEU A 23 -12.92 -10.12 2.62
C LEU A 23 -12.61 -9.41 1.30
N THR A 24 -11.47 -8.71 1.24
CA THR A 24 -11.01 -8.00 0.04
C THR A 24 -9.63 -8.52 -0.37
N ILE A 25 -9.50 -9.01 -1.60
CA ILE A 25 -8.22 -9.49 -2.16
C ILE A 25 -7.67 -8.43 -3.12
N ILE A 26 -6.44 -7.99 -2.90
CA ILE A 26 -5.76 -7.00 -3.76
C ILE A 26 -4.75 -7.71 -4.66
N ALA A 27 -5.10 -7.90 -5.93
CA ALA A 27 -4.28 -8.56 -6.96
C ALA A 27 -4.22 -7.73 -8.25
N GLY A 28 -3.23 -7.99 -9.12
CA GLY A 28 -3.01 -7.23 -10.36
C GLY A 28 -1.55 -7.22 -10.81
N THR A 29 -1.29 -6.73 -12.01
CA THR A 29 0.04 -6.69 -12.65
C THR A 29 1.03 -5.78 -11.92
N ASN A 30 2.33 -5.94 -12.16
CA ASN A 30 3.33 -5.02 -11.62
C ASN A 30 3.02 -3.58 -12.03
N ALA A 31 3.35 -2.64 -11.14
CA ALA A 31 3.03 -1.22 -11.28
C ALA A 31 1.53 -0.84 -11.34
N SER A 32 0.60 -1.79 -11.13
CA SER A 32 -0.86 -1.50 -11.11
C SER A 32 -1.36 -0.71 -9.88
N GLY A 33 -0.47 -0.13 -9.06
CA GLY A 33 -0.84 0.65 -7.88
C GLY A 33 -1.04 -0.14 -6.57
N LYS A 34 -0.88 -1.47 -6.56
CA LYS A 34 -1.08 -2.30 -5.35
C LYS A 34 -0.20 -1.86 -4.17
N SER A 35 1.11 -1.72 -4.37
CA SER A 35 2.02 -1.27 -3.30
C SER A 35 1.64 0.13 -2.81
N ASN A 36 1.22 1.02 -3.71
CA ASN A 36 0.78 2.37 -3.34
C ASN A 36 -0.45 2.36 -2.44
N LEU A 37 -1.38 1.41 -2.62
CA LEU A 37 -2.53 1.24 -1.72
C LEU A 37 -2.06 0.84 -0.31
N PHE A 38 -1.16 -0.14 -0.21
CA PHE A 38 -0.59 -0.54 1.08
C PHE A 38 0.23 0.58 1.73
N ASP A 39 0.95 1.37 0.94
CA ASP A 39 1.71 2.52 1.42
C ASP A 39 0.79 3.61 1.99
N ALA A 40 -0.35 3.85 1.35
CA ALA A 40 -1.35 4.79 1.86
C ALA A 40 -1.93 4.30 3.20
N MET A 41 -2.30 3.02 3.28
CA MET A 41 -2.80 2.44 4.54
C MET A 41 -1.77 2.49 5.67
N GLN A 42 -0.50 2.22 5.36
CA GLN A 42 0.56 2.27 6.36
C GLN A 42 0.86 3.70 6.82
N LEU A 43 0.83 4.67 5.90
CA LEU A 43 0.95 6.07 6.25
C LEU A 43 -0.19 6.50 7.18
N LEU A 44 -1.44 6.14 6.88
CA LEU A 44 -2.57 6.39 7.77
C LEU A 44 -2.37 5.76 9.16
N SER A 45 -1.88 4.52 9.20
CA SER A 45 -1.55 3.84 10.47
C SER A 45 -0.43 4.54 11.26
N ARG A 46 0.54 5.18 10.60
CA ARG A 46 1.60 5.92 11.28
C ARG A 46 1.15 7.29 11.77
N ILE A 47 0.35 8.01 10.97
CA ILE A 47 -0.12 9.35 11.32
C ILE A 47 -0.98 9.33 12.60
N VAL A 48 -1.62 8.21 12.93
CA VAL A 48 -2.35 8.06 14.20
C VAL A 48 -1.45 7.81 15.41
N GLU A 49 -0.19 7.41 15.20
CA GLU A 49 0.76 7.09 16.28
C GLU A 49 1.77 8.22 16.55
N VAL A 50 2.14 8.99 15.52
CA VAL A 50 3.20 10.01 15.59
C VAL A 50 2.79 11.30 14.87
N ASP A 51 3.55 12.38 15.08
CA ASP A 51 3.33 13.63 14.35
C ASP A 51 3.56 13.47 12.84
N LEU A 52 2.94 14.35 12.05
CA LEU A 52 3.00 14.30 10.58
C LEU A 52 4.44 14.29 10.05
N LYS A 53 5.33 15.11 10.60
CA LYS A 53 6.70 15.18 10.08
C LYS A 53 7.40 13.84 10.30
N THR A 54 7.24 13.23 11.47
CA THR A 54 7.79 11.90 11.77
C THR A 54 7.17 10.81 10.91
N ALA A 55 5.85 10.81 10.71
CA ALA A 55 5.14 9.83 9.90
C ALA A 55 5.64 9.79 8.44
N PHE A 56 5.94 10.96 7.86
CA PHE A 56 6.45 11.07 6.49
C PHE A 56 7.96 10.88 6.36
N SER A 57 8.72 10.86 7.47
CA SER A 57 10.19 10.76 7.43
C SER A 57 10.71 9.33 7.28
N SER A 58 9.89 8.30 7.53
CA SER A 58 10.32 6.90 7.44
C SER A 58 10.23 6.38 5.99
N SER A 59 11.35 6.07 5.35
CA SER A 59 11.39 5.65 3.93
C SER A 59 11.01 4.19 3.66
N VAL A 60 10.60 3.40 4.66
CA VAL A 60 10.26 1.98 4.47
C VAL A 60 8.76 1.84 4.19
N LEU A 61 8.32 2.41 3.08
CA LEU A 61 6.99 2.20 2.51
C LEU A 61 7.10 1.14 1.40
N PHE A 62 6.97 -0.14 1.79
CA PHE A 62 6.79 -1.41 1.03
C PHE A 62 7.53 -1.67 -0.31
N SER A 63 8.30 -0.75 -0.88
CA SER A 63 8.87 -0.90 -2.22
C SER A 63 9.93 -2.01 -2.31
N SER A 64 10.44 -2.48 -1.17
CA SER A 64 11.52 -3.48 -1.13
C SER A 64 11.11 -4.87 -0.67
N LEU A 65 9.90 -5.09 -0.13
CA LEU A 65 9.56 -6.36 0.54
C LEU A 65 8.73 -7.36 -0.29
N LYS A 66 8.29 -7.02 -1.51
CA LYS A 66 7.48 -7.94 -2.36
C LYS A 66 8.22 -8.57 -3.54
N PHE A 67 9.38 -8.04 -3.94
CA PHE A 67 10.12 -8.61 -5.09
C PHE A 67 10.96 -9.84 -4.71
N GLU A 68 11.58 -9.87 -3.52
CA GLU A 68 12.37 -11.04 -3.08
C GLU A 68 11.52 -12.32 -2.96
N PHE A 69 10.38 -12.26 -2.26
CA PHE A 69 9.63 -13.46 -1.87
C PHE A 69 8.98 -14.23 -3.03
N ILE A 70 8.57 -13.51 -4.09
CA ILE A 70 7.96 -14.15 -5.27
C ILE A 70 9.05 -14.67 -6.22
N SER A 71 10.16 -13.95 -6.37
CA SER A 71 11.29 -14.39 -7.21
C SER A 71 11.96 -15.65 -6.66
N GLU A 72 12.14 -15.70 -5.33
CA GLU A 72 12.76 -16.84 -4.64
C GLU A 72 11.92 -18.13 -4.76
N LYS A 73 10.59 -18.00 -4.78
CA LYS A 73 9.66 -19.13 -5.00
C LYS A 73 9.62 -19.62 -6.46
N LEU A 74 9.97 -18.78 -7.43
CA LEU A 74 9.94 -19.11 -8.86
C LEU A 74 11.27 -19.68 -9.39
N ASN A 75 12.40 -19.35 -8.75
CA ASN A 75 13.73 -19.86 -9.11
C ASN A 75 14.16 -21.15 -8.38
N GLN A 76 13.27 -21.75 -7.58
CA GLN A 76 13.49 -23.04 -6.91
C GLN A 76 12.81 -24.22 -7.64
N GLY A 77 12.47 -24.06 -8.93
CA GLY A 77 11.92 -25.09 -9.80
C GLY A 77 12.91 -25.48 -10.90
#